data_AF-A0A1U8KN26-F1
#
_entry.id   AF-A0A1U8KN26-F1
#
_cell.length_a   1.000
_cell.length_b   1.000
_cell.length_c   1.000
_cell.angle_alpha   90.00
_cell.angle_beta   90.00
_cell.angle_gamma   90.00
#
_symmetry.space_group_name_H-M   'P 1'
#
loop_
_entity.id
_entity.type
_entity.pdbx_description
1 polymer ?
#
loop_
_entity_poly.entity_id
_entity_poly.type
_entity_poly.pdbx_seq_one_letter_code
_entity_poly.pdbx_strand_id
1 'polypeptide(L)'
;MGFHFYNACCFLIIFSKVSTAIDTLSPSELLIHGMTLVSSDGRFELGFFSPGSSKNRHLGIWYKNIPMQTVVWVANRVNPINDSTGLLKIQSSGRIVLQAQNSTSVWSTNSTARVQNPILQLLDSGNLVVKDGKESNPENYSWQSFDYPSDTILAAWKNWDDPSPGDLTYSVELQGNPKMVQRKGSEKYYRSGLWNGDGFSGTPKWLERWNSSDWSHGCIHSKPLNCRSGDGFIIIGKVKTPDTPSSWVNRTVNLKECRTRCLRNCSCIAYTNLDVRKGGSGYVMWFGDLIDIKHYQSGGQDLYIRVSASQAGTDYEARICSYFIL
;
A
#
# COMPACT_ATOMS: atom_id res chain seq x y z
N MET A 1 -31.98 16.20 72.00
CA MET A 1 -32.22 15.20 70.93
C MET A 1 -31.34 15.61 69.75
N GLY A 2 -30.14 15.05 69.63
CA GLY A 2 -29.18 15.41 68.58
C GLY A 2 -28.82 14.16 67.79
N PHE A 3 -29.13 14.16 66.49
CA PHE A 3 -28.81 13.04 65.59
C PHE A 3 -27.40 13.23 65.01
N HIS A 4 -26.48 12.32 65.35
CA HIS A 4 -25.19 12.21 64.68
C HIS A 4 -25.34 11.34 63.43
N PHE A 5 -25.11 11.93 62.25
CA PHE A 5 -24.94 11.18 61.01
C PHE A 5 -23.48 10.75 60.88
N TYR A 6 -23.21 9.45 60.99
CA TYR A 6 -21.93 8.86 60.59
C TYR A 6 -21.94 8.66 59.07
N ASN A 7 -21.14 9.44 58.35
CA ASN A 7 -20.91 9.25 56.92
C ASN A 7 -19.86 8.15 56.73
N ALA A 8 -20.29 6.95 56.37
CA ALA A 8 -19.40 5.86 56.01
C ALA A 8 -18.82 6.14 54.61
N CYS A 9 -17.55 6.56 54.56
CA CYS A 9 -16.83 6.75 53.31
C CYS A 9 -16.41 5.37 52.78
N CYS A 10 -17.23 4.76 51.92
CA CYS A 10 -16.85 3.55 51.18
C CYS A 10 -15.76 3.91 50.16
N PHE A 11 -14.51 3.62 50.50
CA PHE A 11 -13.43 3.58 49.52
C PHE A 11 -13.70 2.41 48.55
N LEU A 12 -14.20 2.73 47.35
CA LEU A 12 -14.18 1.82 46.22
C LEU A 12 -12.72 1.62 45.81
N ILE A 13 -12.09 0.56 46.32
CA ILE A 13 -10.82 0.08 45.81
C ILE A 13 -11.11 -0.51 44.42
N ILE A 14 -10.93 0.30 43.38
CA ILE A 14 -10.92 -0.17 42.00
C ILE A 14 -9.63 -0.98 41.86
N PHE A 15 -9.75 -2.31 41.88
CA PHE A 15 -8.67 -3.19 41.44
C PHE A 15 -8.49 -3.00 39.93
N SER A 16 -7.70 -2.01 39.52
CA SER A 16 -7.17 -1.98 38.17
C SER A 16 -6.27 -3.20 38.03
N LYS A 17 -6.70 -4.21 37.26
CA LYS A 17 -5.82 -5.31 36.87
C LYS A 17 -4.57 -4.70 36.24
N VAL A 18 -3.43 -4.86 36.89
CA VAL A 18 -2.13 -4.56 36.28
C VAL A 18 -1.97 -5.58 35.16
N SER A 19 -2.34 -5.19 33.94
CA SER A 19 -2.11 -6.00 32.75
C SER A 19 -0.67 -5.76 32.34
N THR A 20 0.24 -6.63 32.76
CA THR A 20 1.58 -6.66 32.18
C THR A 20 1.42 -6.95 30.70
N ALA A 21 1.86 -6.02 29.86
CA ALA A 21 1.97 -6.24 28.42
C ALA A 21 2.96 -7.39 28.21
N ILE A 22 2.48 -8.51 27.71
CA ILE A 22 3.31 -9.64 27.30
C ILE A 22 3.41 -9.54 25.77
N ASP A 23 4.62 -9.54 25.25
CA ASP A 23 4.90 -9.50 23.80
C ASP A 23 5.07 -10.91 23.22
N THR A 24 5.20 -11.93 24.08
CA THR A 24 5.42 -13.33 23.73
C THR A 24 4.27 -14.27 24.11
N LEU A 25 4.12 -15.36 23.37
CA LEU A 25 3.24 -16.48 23.71
C LEU A 25 3.99 -17.80 23.52
N SER A 26 4.05 -18.60 24.57
CA SER A 26 4.63 -19.95 24.56
C SER A 26 3.58 -21.04 24.30
N PRO A 27 3.98 -22.30 24.01
CA PRO A 27 3.03 -23.39 23.74
C PRO A 27 2.12 -23.78 24.93
N SER A 28 2.51 -23.42 26.15
CA SER A 28 1.70 -23.61 27.36
C SER A 28 0.64 -22.53 27.55
N GLU A 29 0.72 -21.44 26.79
CA GLU A 29 -0.15 -20.28 26.93
C GLU A 29 -1.14 -20.21 25.77
N LEU A 30 -2.27 -19.56 26.05
CA LEU A 30 -3.37 -19.40 25.12
C LEU A 30 -3.78 -17.94 25.13
N LEU A 31 -3.95 -17.35 23.94
CA LEU A 31 -4.58 -16.05 23.82
C LEU A 31 -6.06 -16.27 23.51
N ILE A 32 -6.89 -15.92 24.48
CA ILE A 32 -8.36 -16.02 24.42
C ILE A 32 -9.00 -14.63 24.41
N HIS A 33 -10.33 -14.58 24.30
CA HIS A 33 -11.07 -13.31 24.30
C HIS A 33 -10.71 -12.41 25.50
N GLY A 34 -10.42 -11.14 25.22
CA GLY A 34 -10.05 -10.12 26.21
C GLY A 34 -8.56 -10.05 26.53
N MET A 35 -7.77 -11.02 26.06
CA MET A 35 -6.31 -10.98 26.15
C MET A 35 -5.70 -10.40 24.87
N THR A 36 -4.56 -9.73 25.02
CA THR A 36 -3.79 -9.18 23.91
C THR A 36 -2.29 -9.41 24.13
N LEU A 37 -1.53 -9.51 23.03
CA LEU A 37 -0.08 -9.29 23.08
C LEU A 37 0.19 -7.85 22.68
N VAL A 38 1.18 -7.24 23.31
CA VAL A 38 1.55 -5.84 23.05
C VAL A 38 3.05 -5.82 22.80
N SER A 39 3.50 -5.13 21.75
CA SER A 39 4.93 -4.98 21.46
C SER A 39 5.64 -4.34 22.66
N SER A 40 6.94 -4.61 22.82
CA SER A 40 7.71 -4.15 23.99
C SER A 40 7.66 -2.62 24.16
N ASP A 41 7.63 -1.88 23.05
CA ASP A 41 7.48 -0.42 23.03
C ASP A 41 6.03 0.10 23.15
N GLY A 42 5.04 -0.79 23.20
CA GLY A 42 3.64 -0.45 23.32
C GLY A 42 2.99 0.17 22.07
N ARG A 43 3.63 0.15 20.90
CA ARG A 43 3.06 0.71 19.66
C ARG A 43 2.05 -0.21 18.98
N PHE A 44 2.28 -1.51 18.99
CA PHE A 44 1.44 -2.50 18.33
C PHE A 44 0.76 -3.42 19.33
N GLU A 45 -0.45 -3.85 18.99
CA GLU A 45 -1.23 -4.77 19.80
C GLU A 45 -1.88 -5.84 18.91
N LEU A 46 -1.77 -7.09 19.33
CA LEU A 46 -2.37 -8.26 18.70
C LEU A 46 -3.52 -8.76 19.58
N GLY A 47 -4.67 -9.01 18.98
CA GLY A 47 -5.77 -9.68 19.68
C GLY A 47 -7.00 -9.89 18.81
N PHE A 48 -8.10 -10.26 19.47
CA PHE A 48 -9.38 -10.47 18.79
C PHE A 48 -10.19 -9.18 18.71
N PHE A 49 -10.68 -8.84 17.53
CA PHE A 49 -11.49 -7.65 17.28
C PHE A 49 -12.67 -7.94 16.34
N SER A 50 -13.61 -6.99 16.28
CA SER A 50 -14.73 -6.98 15.34
C SER A 50 -14.72 -5.64 14.58
N PRO A 51 -14.67 -5.65 13.24
CA PRO A 51 -14.60 -4.43 12.45
C PRO A 51 -15.94 -3.70 12.40
N GLY A 52 -15.91 -2.42 12.78
CA GLY A 52 -17.05 -1.49 12.74
C GLY A 52 -18.34 -2.07 13.34
N SER A 53 -19.36 -2.26 12.52
CA SER A 53 -20.68 -2.76 12.97
C SER A 53 -20.82 -4.30 12.92
N SER A 54 -19.79 -4.99 12.43
CA SER A 54 -19.81 -6.43 12.18
C SER A 54 -19.80 -7.24 13.48
N LYS A 55 -20.54 -8.37 13.47
CA LYS A 55 -20.48 -9.38 14.54
C LYS A 55 -19.36 -10.41 14.31
N ASN A 56 -18.75 -10.39 13.12
CA ASN A 56 -17.68 -11.31 12.78
C ASN A 56 -16.42 -10.95 13.57
N ARG A 57 -15.75 -11.96 14.11
CA ARG A 57 -14.54 -11.79 14.91
C ARG A 57 -13.31 -12.27 14.17
N HIS A 58 -12.24 -11.50 14.32
CA HIS A 58 -10.97 -11.74 13.65
C HIS A 58 -9.83 -11.58 14.63
N LEU A 59 -8.73 -12.29 14.36
CA LEU A 59 -7.44 -12.04 14.99
C LEU A 59 -6.67 -11.05 14.12
N GLY A 60 -6.18 -9.96 14.71
CA GLY A 60 -5.42 -8.96 13.97
C GLY A 60 -4.47 -8.14 14.83
N ILE A 61 -3.64 -7.36 14.15
CA ILE A 61 -2.66 -6.44 14.75
C ILE A 61 -3.10 -5.01 14.42
N TRP A 62 -3.08 -4.12 15.40
CA TRP A 62 -3.40 -2.71 15.24
C TRP A 62 -2.41 -1.81 15.98
N TYR A 63 -2.45 -0.51 15.66
CA TYR A 63 -1.76 0.50 16.45
C TYR A 63 -2.49 0.72 17.78
N LYS A 64 -1.80 0.49 18.90
CA LYS A 64 -2.39 0.55 20.24
C LYS A 64 -2.82 1.97 20.66
N ASN A 65 -1.99 2.96 20.31
CA ASN A 65 -2.14 4.33 20.80
C ASN A 65 -2.90 5.26 19.83
N ILE A 66 -3.64 4.70 18.87
CA ILE A 66 -4.48 5.47 17.94
C ILE A 66 -5.95 5.35 18.38
N PRO A 67 -6.67 6.46 18.62
CA PRO A 67 -8.06 6.43 19.12
C PRO A 67 -9.03 5.63 18.24
N MET A 68 -8.83 5.67 16.92
CA MET A 68 -9.54 4.82 15.97
C MET A 68 -8.71 3.57 15.67
N GLN A 69 -9.28 2.39 15.94
CA GLN A 69 -8.59 1.12 15.76
C GLN A 69 -8.17 0.94 14.29
N THR A 70 -6.89 1.15 14.04
CA THR A 70 -6.29 1.06 12.70
C THR A 70 -5.60 -0.30 12.60
N VAL A 71 -6.30 -1.26 11.98
CA VAL A 71 -5.82 -2.65 11.83
C VAL A 71 -4.86 -2.75 10.65
N VAL A 72 -3.65 -3.26 10.89
CA VAL A 72 -2.58 -3.37 9.89
C VAL A 72 -2.37 -4.80 9.38
N TRP A 73 -2.89 -5.79 10.10
CA TRP A 73 -2.80 -7.20 9.72
C TRP A 73 -3.96 -8.01 10.29
N VAL A 74 -4.45 -9.00 9.54
CA VAL A 74 -5.56 -9.87 9.96
C VAL A 74 -5.26 -11.32 9.53
N ALA A 75 -5.34 -12.26 10.46
CA ALA A 75 -5.04 -13.67 10.19
C ALA A 75 -6.15 -14.33 9.36
N ASN A 76 -7.37 -14.31 9.89
CA ASN A 76 -8.50 -15.08 9.38
C ASN A 76 -9.45 -14.24 8.51
N ARG A 77 -8.90 -13.47 7.57
CA ARG A 77 -9.67 -12.56 6.68
C ARG A 77 -10.84 -13.22 5.95
N VAL A 78 -10.68 -14.49 5.57
CA VAL A 78 -11.67 -15.25 4.77
C VAL A 78 -12.64 -16.03 5.67
N ASN A 79 -12.16 -16.52 6.81
CA ASN A 79 -12.92 -17.40 7.71
C ASN A 79 -13.12 -16.70 9.07
N PRO A 80 -14.14 -15.83 9.21
CA PRO A 80 -14.42 -15.17 10.49
C PRO A 80 -14.87 -16.16 11.56
N ILE A 81 -14.74 -15.75 12.82
CA ILE A 81 -15.26 -16.47 13.99
C ILE A 81 -16.59 -15.82 14.40
N ASN A 82 -17.65 -16.62 14.54
CA ASN A 82 -19.02 -16.11 14.71
C ASN A 82 -19.46 -15.97 16.18
N ASP A 83 -18.58 -16.26 17.14
CA ASP A 83 -18.86 -16.28 18.58
C ASP A 83 -17.65 -15.82 19.42
N SER A 84 -17.74 -15.89 20.75
CA SER A 84 -16.67 -15.48 21.67
C SER A 84 -15.61 -16.56 21.94
N THR A 85 -15.68 -17.73 21.29
CA THR A 85 -14.86 -18.92 21.59
C THR A 85 -13.49 -18.93 20.91
N GLY A 86 -13.15 -17.86 20.17
CA GLY A 86 -11.88 -17.74 19.47
C GLY A 86 -10.67 -17.92 20.40
N LEU A 87 -9.75 -18.78 19.97
CA LEU A 87 -8.55 -19.12 20.71
C LEU A 87 -7.34 -19.20 19.77
N LEU A 88 -6.28 -18.48 20.13
CA LEU A 88 -4.99 -18.51 19.46
C LEU A 88 -3.99 -19.29 20.33
N LYS A 89 -3.26 -20.21 19.71
CA LYS A 89 -2.16 -20.93 20.35
C LYS A 89 -1.03 -21.22 19.38
N ILE A 90 0.17 -21.42 19.93
CA ILE A 90 1.30 -22.00 19.22
C ILE A 90 1.47 -23.46 19.64
N GLN A 91 1.61 -24.36 18.67
CA GLN A 91 1.87 -25.78 18.94
C GLN A 91 3.34 -26.01 19.25
N SER A 92 3.67 -27.14 19.89
CA SER A 92 5.07 -27.55 20.14
C SER A 92 5.91 -27.72 18.86
N SER A 93 5.27 -27.81 17.70
CA SER A 93 5.94 -27.81 16.39
C SER A 93 6.36 -26.42 15.90
N GLY A 94 5.86 -25.34 16.51
CA GLY A 94 6.00 -23.96 16.02
C GLY A 94 4.85 -23.48 15.13
N ARG A 95 3.86 -24.32 14.85
CA ARG A 95 2.68 -23.93 14.05
C ARG A 95 1.73 -23.05 14.88
N ILE A 96 1.36 -21.89 14.34
CA ILE A 96 0.31 -21.04 14.92
C ILE A 96 -1.04 -21.57 14.48
N VAL A 97 -1.97 -21.74 15.42
CA VAL A 97 -3.32 -22.23 15.15
C VAL A 97 -4.35 -21.31 15.81
N LEU A 98 -5.29 -20.84 15.00
CA LEU A 98 -6.50 -20.15 15.42
C LEU A 98 -7.66 -21.14 15.38
N GLN A 99 -8.31 -21.34 16.52
CA GLN A 99 -9.45 -22.24 16.67
C GLN A 99 -10.72 -21.46 17.04
N ALA A 100 -11.86 -22.03 16.67
CA ALA A 100 -13.17 -21.63 17.15
C ALA A 100 -14.00 -22.88 17.49
N GLN A 101 -15.01 -22.70 18.33
CA GLN A 101 -15.94 -23.74 18.78
C GLN A 101 -15.16 -24.93 19.38
N ASN A 102 -15.72 -26.14 19.35
CA ASN A 102 -15.12 -27.37 19.89
C ASN A 102 -13.84 -27.82 19.13
N SER A 103 -12.80 -26.96 19.07
CA SER A 103 -11.48 -27.18 18.46
C SER A 103 -11.40 -27.15 16.93
N THR A 104 -12.37 -26.57 16.23
CA THR A 104 -12.31 -26.39 14.77
C THR A 104 -11.20 -25.39 14.42
N SER A 105 -10.24 -25.80 13.58
CA SER A 105 -9.18 -24.92 13.08
C SER A 105 -9.75 -23.94 12.04
N VAL A 106 -9.74 -22.65 12.35
CA VAL A 106 -10.24 -21.57 11.48
C VAL A 106 -9.13 -21.03 10.57
N TRP A 107 -7.92 -20.94 11.11
CA TRP A 107 -6.73 -20.48 10.40
C TRP A 107 -5.48 -21.10 11.03
N SER A 108 -4.44 -21.31 10.24
CA SER A 108 -3.15 -21.76 10.75
C SER A 108 -2.04 -21.49 9.76
N THR A 109 -0.81 -21.40 10.25
CA THR A 109 0.38 -21.17 9.42
C THR A 109 0.75 -22.40 8.60
N ASN A 110 1.14 -22.20 7.34
CA ASN A 110 1.59 -23.27 6.44
C ASN A 110 3.12 -23.49 6.50
N SER A 111 3.69 -23.55 7.71
CA SER A 111 5.11 -23.83 7.90
C SER A 111 5.34 -25.32 8.15
N THR A 112 6.32 -25.88 7.43
CA THR A 112 6.82 -27.26 7.62
C THR A 112 8.03 -27.33 8.54
N ALA A 113 8.63 -26.17 8.88
CA ALA A 113 9.79 -26.09 9.74
C ALA A 113 9.39 -26.46 11.19
N ARG A 114 10.14 -27.38 11.79
CA ARG A 114 9.96 -27.74 13.21
C ARG A 114 10.91 -26.92 14.06
N VAL A 115 10.36 -26.21 15.02
CA VAL A 115 11.12 -25.44 16.01
C VAL A 115 11.19 -26.23 17.31
N GLN A 116 12.34 -26.26 17.98
CA GLN A 116 12.49 -27.05 19.22
C GLN A 116 11.85 -26.35 20.41
N ASN A 117 12.06 -25.03 20.53
CA ASN A 117 11.47 -24.21 21.60
C ASN A 117 10.69 -23.04 21.00
N PRO A 118 9.53 -23.28 20.37
CA PRO A 118 8.82 -22.24 19.65
C PRO A 118 8.28 -21.16 20.59
N ILE A 119 8.57 -19.90 20.26
CA ILE A 119 8.00 -18.72 20.89
C ILE A 119 7.36 -17.87 19.78
N LEU A 120 6.09 -17.52 19.96
CA LEU A 120 5.43 -16.49 19.16
C LEU A 120 5.72 -15.13 19.79
N GLN A 121 6.18 -14.15 19.03
CA GLN A 121 6.48 -12.81 19.56
C GLN A 121 5.97 -11.71 18.63
N LEU A 122 5.36 -10.68 19.21
CA LEU A 122 5.04 -9.43 18.52
C LEU A 122 6.18 -8.42 18.70
N LEU A 123 6.89 -8.12 17.62
CA LEU A 123 8.01 -7.18 17.64
C LEU A 123 7.54 -5.72 17.61
N ASP A 124 8.43 -4.82 18.01
CA ASP A 124 8.24 -3.36 17.93
C ASP A 124 8.02 -2.84 16.50
N SER A 125 8.38 -3.61 15.48
CA SER A 125 8.06 -3.32 14.08
C SER A 125 6.61 -3.62 13.70
N GLY A 126 5.86 -4.31 14.56
CA GLY A 126 4.54 -4.87 14.26
C GLY A 126 4.60 -6.23 13.56
N ASN A 127 5.79 -6.76 13.31
CA ASN A 127 5.97 -8.10 12.76
C ASN A 127 5.70 -9.15 13.84
N LEU A 128 4.82 -10.11 13.54
CA LEU A 128 4.51 -11.25 14.41
C LEU A 128 5.35 -12.42 13.92
N VAL A 129 6.23 -12.94 14.77
CA VAL A 129 7.24 -13.92 14.37
C VAL A 129 7.18 -15.18 15.23
N VAL A 130 7.54 -16.31 14.63
CA VAL A 130 7.88 -17.54 15.37
C VAL A 130 9.39 -17.72 15.32
N LYS A 131 10.00 -17.87 16.49
CA LYS A 131 11.44 -18.12 16.65
C LYS A 131 11.71 -19.23 17.66
N ASP A 132 12.92 -19.79 17.63
CA ASP A 132 13.37 -20.68 18.71
C ASP A 132 13.84 -19.84 19.91
N GLY A 133 13.34 -20.15 21.10
CA GLY A 133 13.70 -19.44 22.34
C GLY A 133 15.18 -19.57 22.73
N LYS A 134 15.92 -20.51 22.14
CA LYS A 134 17.37 -20.67 22.33
C LYS A 134 18.20 -20.14 21.16
N GLU A 135 17.56 -19.58 20.13
CA GLU A 135 18.27 -19.06 18.96
C GLU A 135 19.03 -17.78 19.32
N SER A 136 20.29 -17.74 18.90
CA SER A 136 21.21 -16.62 19.14
C SER A 136 21.14 -15.57 18.03
N ASN A 137 20.73 -15.97 16.82
CA ASN A 137 20.51 -15.05 15.71
C ASN A 137 19.11 -14.39 15.82
N PRO A 138 19.02 -13.06 16.03
CA PRO A 138 17.75 -12.38 16.23
C PRO A 138 16.82 -12.40 15.00
N GLU A 139 17.34 -12.70 13.80
CA GLU A 139 16.57 -12.66 12.54
C GLU A 139 16.23 -14.04 11.95
N ASN A 140 16.60 -15.14 12.63
CA ASN A 140 16.31 -16.49 12.16
C ASN A 140 14.88 -16.93 12.54
N TYR A 141 13.89 -16.39 11.83
CA TYR A 141 12.48 -16.71 12.06
C TYR A 141 12.04 -17.95 11.28
N SER A 142 11.28 -18.84 11.92
CA SER A 142 10.65 -19.99 11.23
C SER A 142 9.36 -19.61 10.50
N TRP A 143 8.78 -18.47 10.86
CA TRP A 143 7.60 -17.86 10.24
C TRP A 143 7.51 -16.38 10.65
N GLN A 144 7.04 -15.52 9.76
CA GLN A 144 6.77 -14.11 10.05
C GLN A 144 5.51 -13.60 9.33
N SER A 145 4.76 -12.69 9.96
CA SER A 145 3.55 -12.14 9.37
C SER A 145 3.82 -11.24 8.17
N PHE A 146 5.01 -10.62 8.10
CA PHE A 146 5.42 -9.75 7.00
C PHE A 146 5.58 -10.48 5.65
N ASP A 147 5.78 -11.80 5.65
CA ASP A 147 5.77 -12.60 4.42
C ASP A 147 4.35 -12.87 3.90
N TYR A 148 3.37 -12.66 4.78
CA TYR A 148 1.95 -12.81 4.50
C TYR A 148 1.24 -11.49 4.77
N PRO A 149 1.54 -10.41 4.03
CA PRO A 149 0.83 -9.14 4.16
C PRO A 149 -0.59 -9.22 3.56
N SER A 150 -1.22 -10.41 3.59
CA SER A 150 -2.42 -10.86 2.89
C SER A 150 -2.19 -11.44 1.48
N ASP A 151 -1.13 -12.23 1.31
CA ASP A 151 -0.59 -12.84 0.08
C ASP A 151 0.19 -11.84 -0.79
N THR A 152 1.03 -12.30 -1.74
CA THR A 152 1.98 -11.50 -2.57
C THR A 152 1.37 -10.27 -3.29
N ILE A 153 0.04 -10.13 -3.20
CA ILE A 153 -0.80 -9.06 -3.66
C ILE A 153 -1.47 -8.43 -2.43
N LEU A 154 -1.22 -7.16 -2.16
CA LEU A 154 -1.95 -6.43 -1.12
C LEU A 154 -3.39 -6.22 -1.57
N ALA A 155 -4.33 -6.98 -1.01
CA ALA A 155 -5.75 -6.82 -1.26
C ALA A 155 -6.39 -5.89 -0.21
N ALA A 156 -7.11 -4.87 -0.67
CA ALA A 156 -7.92 -4.01 0.20
C ALA A 156 -8.97 -4.83 0.97
N TRP A 157 -9.52 -4.26 2.03
CA TRP A 157 -10.72 -4.82 2.65
C TRP A 157 -11.91 -4.66 1.70
N LYS A 158 -12.86 -5.57 1.76
CA LYS A 158 -14.07 -5.52 0.94
C LYS A 158 -14.90 -4.27 1.25
N ASN A 159 -14.96 -3.90 2.53
CA ASN A 159 -15.50 -2.62 3.02
C ASN A 159 -15.05 -2.38 4.48
N TRP A 160 -15.55 -1.31 5.12
CA TRP A 160 -15.19 -0.93 6.50
C TRP A 160 -15.51 -1.98 7.56
N ASP A 161 -16.53 -2.81 7.33
CA ASP A 161 -17.04 -3.82 8.26
C ASP A 161 -16.65 -5.26 7.84
N ASP A 162 -15.93 -5.44 6.72
CA ASP A 162 -15.58 -6.75 6.16
C ASP A 162 -14.11 -6.78 5.69
N PRO A 163 -13.22 -7.42 6.48
CA PRO A 163 -11.80 -7.48 6.18
C PRO A 163 -11.48 -8.53 5.13
N SER A 164 -12.44 -9.28 4.57
CA SER A 164 -12.15 -10.19 3.47
C SER A 164 -11.51 -9.47 2.27
N PRO A 165 -10.73 -10.16 1.42
CA PRO A 165 -10.12 -9.54 0.24
C PRO A 165 -11.17 -8.88 -0.66
N GLY A 166 -11.01 -7.58 -0.90
CA GLY A 166 -11.82 -6.79 -1.82
C GLY A 166 -11.28 -6.78 -3.25
N ASP A 167 -11.98 -6.09 -4.14
CA ASP A 167 -11.65 -6.05 -5.59
C ASP A 167 -10.38 -5.25 -5.90
N LEU A 168 -9.99 -4.33 -5.01
CA LEU A 168 -8.83 -3.47 -5.19
C LEU A 168 -7.57 -4.17 -4.68
N THR A 169 -6.60 -4.34 -5.57
CA THR A 169 -5.33 -5.04 -5.29
C THR A 169 -4.14 -4.18 -5.67
N TYR A 170 -3.02 -4.34 -4.97
CA TYR A 170 -1.75 -3.70 -5.26
C TYR A 170 -0.63 -4.75 -5.27
N SER A 171 0.07 -4.88 -6.39
CA SER A 171 1.06 -5.95 -6.57
C SER A 171 2.22 -5.55 -7.46
N VAL A 172 3.29 -6.32 -7.37
CA VAL A 172 4.44 -6.20 -8.26
C VAL A 172 4.18 -6.99 -9.54
N GLU A 173 4.24 -6.34 -10.69
CA GLU A 173 4.34 -7.04 -11.98
C GLU A 173 5.81 -7.21 -12.37
N LEU A 174 6.25 -8.47 -12.44
CA LEU A 174 7.63 -8.84 -12.75
C LEU A 174 7.90 -9.04 -14.25
N GLN A 175 6.88 -8.89 -15.11
CA GLN A 175 7.07 -9.05 -16.55
C GLN A 175 7.89 -7.88 -17.12
N GLY A 176 9.16 -8.14 -17.42
CA GLY A 176 10.15 -7.12 -17.74
C GLY A 176 10.76 -6.51 -16.48
N ASN A 177 10.79 -5.18 -16.40
CA ASN A 177 11.23 -4.48 -15.20
C ASN A 177 10.11 -4.43 -14.14
N PRO A 178 10.43 -4.69 -12.85
CA PRO A 178 9.45 -4.62 -11.77
C PRO A 178 8.74 -3.27 -11.70
N LYS A 179 7.41 -3.31 -11.60
CA LYS A 179 6.55 -2.14 -11.43
C LYS A 179 5.41 -2.48 -10.47
N MET A 180 5.04 -1.52 -9.63
CA MET A 180 3.86 -1.65 -8.79
C MET A 180 2.62 -1.31 -9.59
N VAL A 181 1.58 -2.10 -9.44
CA VAL A 181 0.32 -1.92 -10.16
C VAL A 181 -0.83 -2.06 -9.19
N GLN A 182 -1.72 -1.08 -9.24
CA GLN A 182 -3.02 -1.17 -8.59
C GLN A 182 -4.08 -1.60 -9.60
N ARG A 183 -4.94 -2.53 -9.20
CA ARG A 183 -5.99 -3.10 -10.05
C ARG A 183 -7.32 -3.13 -9.30
N LYS A 184 -8.43 -2.99 -10.01
CA LYS A 184 -9.76 -3.33 -9.53
C LYS A 184 -10.26 -4.47 -10.41
N GLY A 185 -10.32 -5.69 -9.87
CA GLY A 185 -10.51 -6.89 -10.68
C GLY A 185 -9.39 -7.04 -11.73
N SER A 186 -9.76 -7.15 -13.02
CA SER A 186 -8.79 -7.29 -14.13
C SER A 186 -8.24 -5.96 -14.65
N GLU A 187 -8.87 -4.83 -14.32
CA GLU A 187 -8.55 -3.50 -14.82
C GLU A 187 -7.41 -2.85 -14.02
N LYS A 188 -6.51 -2.13 -14.70
CA LYS A 188 -5.38 -1.41 -14.07
C LYS A 188 -5.78 0.05 -13.82
N TYR A 189 -5.70 0.48 -12.55
CA TYR A 189 -6.05 1.83 -12.08
C TYR A 189 -4.85 2.67 -11.67
N TYR A 190 -3.71 2.06 -11.40
CA TYR A 190 -2.49 2.79 -11.14
C TYR A 190 -1.30 1.94 -11.49
N ARG A 191 -0.23 2.60 -11.92
CA ARG A 191 1.02 1.98 -12.28
C ARG A 191 2.12 2.91 -11.80
N SER A 192 2.99 2.43 -10.94
CA SER A 192 4.09 3.23 -10.41
C SER A 192 5.12 3.59 -11.47
N GLY A 193 5.09 2.95 -12.63
CA GLY A 193 6.16 3.04 -13.61
C GLY A 193 7.40 2.29 -13.13
N LEU A 194 8.54 2.59 -13.76
CA LEU A 194 9.77 1.82 -13.55
C LEU A 194 10.51 2.27 -12.31
N TRP A 195 11.22 1.34 -11.67
CA TRP A 195 12.24 1.67 -10.68
C TRP A 195 13.48 2.24 -11.38
N ASN A 196 13.95 3.42 -10.96
CA ASN A 196 15.09 4.12 -11.58
C ASN A 196 16.35 4.20 -10.69
N GLY A 197 16.40 3.43 -9.60
CA GLY A 197 17.48 3.47 -8.60
C GLY A 197 17.17 4.37 -7.40
N ASP A 198 16.40 5.45 -7.59
CA ASP A 198 16.01 6.38 -6.53
C ASP A 198 14.53 6.23 -6.12
N GLY A 199 13.67 5.87 -7.08
CA GLY A 199 12.24 5.79 -6.89
C GLY A 199 11.50 5.22 -8.10
N PHE A 200 10.18 5.08 -7.97
CA PHE A 200 9.33 4.74 -9.10
C PHE A 200 9.01 5.97 -9.97
N SER A 201 9.00 5.83 -11.30
CA SER A 201 8.91 6.99 -12.20
C SER A 201 7.57 7.75 -12.15
N GLY A 202 6.47 7.09 -11.77
CA GLY A 202 5.11 7.63 -11.59
C GLY A 202 4.83 8.03 -10.14
N THR A 203 5.77 8.73 -9.52
CA THR A 203 5.63 9.15 -8.11
C THR A 203 4.56 10.26 -8.01
N PRO A 204 3.51 10.07 -7.19
CA PRO A 204 2.50 11.09 -6.98
C PRO A 204 3.08 12.28 -6.24
N LYS A 205 2.53 13.49 -6.47
CA LYS A 205 2.99 14.70 -5.79
C LYS A 205 2.83 14.61 -4.26
N TRP A 206 1.75 13.93 -3.82
CA TRP A 206 1.45 13.68 -2.41
C TRP A 206 0.97 12.24 -2.22
N LEU A 207 1.81 11.38 -1.67
CA LEU A 207 1.50 9.94 -1.54
C LEU A 207 0.29 9.68 -0.61
N GLU A 208 0.16 10.43 0.48
CA GLU A 208 -0.94 10.26 1.45
C GLU A 208 -2.31 10.53 0.81
N ARG A 209 -2.43 11.63 0.06
CA ARG A 209 -3.64 11.99 -0.69
C ARG A 209 -3.89 11.01 -1.84
N TRP A 210 -2.83 10.58 -2.51
CA TRP A 210 -2.92 9.58 -3.56
C TRP A 210 -3.51 8.27 -3.04
N ASN A 211 -3.08 7.84 -1.85
CA ASN A 211 -3.57 6.65 -1.18
C ASN A 211 -5.02 6.80 -0.68
N SER A 212 -5.47 8.03 -0.41
CA SER A 212 -6.89 8.32 -0.11
C SER A 212 -7.75 8.55 -1.35
N SER A 213 -7.24 8.20 -2.56
CA SER A 213 -7.92 8.45 -3.85
C SER A 213 -8.16 9.93 -4.20
N ASP A 214 -7.46 10.85 -3.54
CA ASP A 214 -7.39 12.27 -3.92
C ASP A 214 -6.20 12.47 -4.88
N TRP A 215 -6.48 12.41 -6.18
CA TRP A 215 -5.49 12.57 -7.24
C TRP A 215 -5.44 14.00 -7.80
N SER A 216 -6.18 14.94 -7.22
CA SER A 216 -6.33 16.32 -7.73
C SER A 216 -5.01 17.08 -7.88
N HIS A 217 -3.96 16.64 -7.17
CA HIS A 217 -2.63 17.25 -7.19
C HIS A 217 -1.67 16.65 -8.22
N GLY A 218 -2.08 15.60 -8.94
CA GLY A 218 -1.29 14.97 -10.01
C GLY A 218 0.04 14.35 -9.56
N CYS A 219 1.01 14.33 -10.49
CA CYS A 219 2.36 13.81 -10.28
C CYS A 219 3.42 14.83 -10.68
N ILE A 220 4.65 14.60 -10.22
CA ILE A 220 5.81 15.42 -10.57
C ILE A 220 6.89 14.57 -11.24
N HIS A 221 7.85 15.22 -11.89
CA HIS A 221 9.03 14.52 -12.38
C HIS A 221 9.79 13.86 -11.23
N SER A 222 10.15 12.59 -11.41
CA SER A 222 10.98 11.85 -10.46
C SER A 222 12.43 12.38 -10.39
N LYS A 223 12.93 12.98 -11.48
CA LYS A 223 14.23 13.66 -11.52
C LYS A 223 14.06 15.08 -12.06
N PRO A 224 14.78 16.08 -11.53
CA PRO A 224 14.67 17.44 -12.01
C PRO A 224 15.12 17.54 -13.48
N LEU A 225 14.46 18.39 -14.25
CA LEU A 225 14.86 18.72 -15.61
C LEU A 225 16.13 19.58 -15.60
N ASN A 226 17.00 19.36 -16.58
CA ASN A 226 18.19 20.15 -16.83
C ASN A 226 18.17 20.70 -18.26
N CYS A 227 17.49 21.83 -18.44
CA CYS A 227 17.31 22.46 -19.74
C CYS A 227 18.63 22.77 -20.48
N ARG A 228 19.69 23.12 -19.75
CA ARG A 228 20.96 23.57 -20.34
C ARG A 228 21.77 22.41 -20.91
N SER A 229 21.67 21.22 -20.31
CA SER A 229 22.39 20.04 -20.77
C SER A 229 21.70 18.77 -20.28
N GLY A 230 21.33 17.90 -21.21
CA GLY A 230 20.87 16.57 -20.87
C GLY A 230 19.42 16.51 -20.42
N ASP A 231 18.50 17.15 -21.13
CA ASP A 231 17.11 16.69 -21.20
C ASP A 231 16.90 15.87 -22.48
N GLY A 232 15.89 15.01 -22.47
CA GLY A 232 15.39 14.36 -23.67
C GLY A 232 13.90 14.11 -23.57
N PHE A 233 13.41 13.12 -24.31
CA PHE A 233 11.98 12.82 -24.34
C PHE A 233 11.72 11.33 -24.22
N ILE A 234 10.64 11.01 -23.53
CA ILE A 234 9.93 9.73 -23.55
C ILE A 234 8.70 9.84 -24.45
N ILE A 235 8.23 8.72 -24.98
CA ILE A 235 7.04 8.68 -25.85
C ILE A 235 5.94 7.93 -25.11
N ILE A 236 4.74 8.50 -25.10
CA ILE A 236 3.52 7.79 -24.73
C ILE A 236 2.62 7.62 -25.95
N GLY A 237 2.36 6.39 -26.33
CA GLY A 237 1.49 6.09 -27.47
C GLY A 237 0.01 6.08 -27.10
N LYS A 238 -0.84 6.24 -28.11
CA LYS A 238 -2.30 6.00 -28.03
C LYS A 238 -3.01 6.83 -26.96
N VAL A 239 -2.69 8.12 -26.85
CA VAL A 239 -3.34 8.99 -25.85
C VAL A 239 -4.30 10.00 -26.47
N LYS A 240 -5.31 10.42 -25.69
CA LYS A 240 -5.90 11.76 -25.78
C LYS A 240 -4.80 12.74 -25.35
N THR A 241 -4.46 13.67 -26.24
CA THR A 241 -3.49 14.72 -25.94
C THR A 241 -4.00 15.62 -24.80
N PRO A 242 -3.09 16.27 -24.05
CA PRO A 242 -3.46 17.17 -22.96
C PRO A 242 -4.30 18.34 -23.46
N ASP A 243 -5.07 18.95 -22.56
CA ASP A 243 -5.79 20.18 -22.88
C ASP A 243 -4.82 21.31 -23.30
N THR A 244 -5.34 22.29 -24.03
CA THR A 244 -4.54 23.31 -24.72
C THR A 244 -4.48 24.72 -24.09
N PRO A 245 -4.79 24.97 -22.80
CA PRO A 245 -4.80 26.34 -22.28
C PRO A 245 -3.39 26.97 -22.25
N SER A 246 -2.32 26.17 -22.28
CA SER A 246 -0.93 26.63 -22.35
C SER A 246 -0.15 25.86 -23.42
N SER A 247 -0.69 25.84 -24.64
CA SER A 247 -0.05 25.21 -25.79
C SER A 247 0.21 26.16 -26.94
N TRP A 248 1.20 25.83 -27.78
CA TRP A 248 1.52 26.54 -29.01
C TRP A 248 1.48 25.60 -30.21
N VAL A 249 0.79 26.03 -31.26
CA VAL A 249 0.55 25.24 -32.47
C VAL A 249 1.31 25.84 -33.64
N ASN A 250 1.97 24.99 -34.43
CA ASN A 250 2.58 25.37 -35.70
C ASN A 250 2.21 24.34 -36.77
N ARG A 251 1.67 24.79 -37.91
CA ARG A 251 1.14 23.88 -38.95
C ARG A 251 2.14 23.51 -40.04
N THR A 252 3.23 24.25 -40.16
CA THR A 252 4.17 24.15 -41.30
C THR A 252 5.43 23.36 -40.98
N VAL A 253 5.75 23.24 -39.69
CA VAL A 253 7.01 22.66 -39.21
C VAL A 253 6.84 21.18 -38.85
N ASN A 254 7.84 20.35 -39.21
CA ASN A 254 7.84 18.92 -38.92
C ASN A 254 8.23 18.59 -37.46
N LEU A 255 7.98 17.34 -37.05
CA LEU A 255 8.17 16.88 -35.68
C LEU A 255 9.63 16.91 -35.19
N LYS A 256 10.61 16.70 -36.08
CA LYS A 256 12.05 16.72 -35.74
C LYS A 256 12.52 18.13 -35.37
N GLU A 257 12.03 19.13 -36.11
CA GLU A 257 12.27 20.53 -35.81
C GLU A 257 11.55 20.92 -34.49
N CYS A 258 10.33 20.41 -34.25
CA CYS A 258 9.61 20.60 -32.98
C CYS A 258 10.42 20.13 -31.78
N ARG A 259 11.00 18.92 -31.85
CA ARG A 259 11.89 18.38 -30.81
C ARG A 259 13.01 19.34 -30.47
N THR A 260 13.67 19.89 -31.50
CA THR A 260 14.79 20.83 -31.33
C THR A 260 14.33 22.14 -30.68
N ARG A 261 13.16 22.66 -31.07
CA ARG A 261 12.58 23.86 -30.49
C ARG A 261 12.17 23.67 -29.03
N CYS A 262 11.55 22.53 -28.71
CA CYS A 262 11.17 22.20 -27.35
C CYS A 262 12.39 22.07 -26.42
N LEU A 263 13.48 21.43 -26.87
CA LEU A 263 14.72 21.35 -26.06
C LEU A 263 15.32 22.73 -25.76
N ARG A 264 15.30 23.64 -26.73
CA ARG A 264 15.83 25.01 -26.58
C ARG A 264 14.96 25.89 -25.69
N ASN A 265 13.66 25.59 -25.56
CA ASN A 265 12.74 26.34 -24.73
C ASN A 265 12.58 25.63 -23.37
N CYS A 266 13.17 26.17 -22.31
CA CYS A 266 13.14 25.53 -20.98
C CYS A 266 11.75 25.39 -20.37
N SER A 267 10.77 26.15 -20.84
CA SER A 267 9.38 26.02 -20.41
C SER A 267 8.65 24.90 -21.13
N CYS A 268 9.17 24.41 -22.28
CA CYS A 268 8.51 23.34 -23.02
C CYS A 268 8.65 22.02 -22.27
N ILE A 269 7.52 21.35 -22.04
CA ILE A 269 7.44 20.11 -21.27
C ILE A 269 6.85 18.94 -22.07
N ALA A 270 6.13 19.20 -23.17
CA ALA A 270 5.70 18.14 -24.09
C ALA A 270 5.45 18.65 -25.51
N TYR A 271 5.43 17.74 -26.48
CA TYR A 271 5.01 18.03 -27.84
C TYR A 271 4.36 16.82 -28.54
N THR A 272 3.61 17.06 -29.61
CA THR A 272 3.06 16.01 -30.50
C THR A 272 2.86 16.53 -31.92
N ASN A 273 2.53 15.64 -32.86
CA ASN A 273 2.05 16.01 -34.20
C ASN A 273 0.66 16.64 -34.13
N LEU A 274 0.44 17.71 -34.90
CA LEU A 274 -0.89 18.30 -35.02
C LEU A 274 -1.82 17.43 -35.90
N ASP A 275 -1.32 17.01 -37.06
CA ASP A 275 -2.02 16.10 -37.97
C ASP A 275 -1.17 14.85 -38.17
N VAL A 276 -1.71 13.67 -37.86
CA VAL A 276 -1.00 12.38 -37.97
C VAL A 276 -1.15 11.71 -39.35
N ARG A 277 -1.97 12.29 -40.24
CA ARG A 277 -2.17 11.75 -41.60
C ARG A 277 -0.92 11.92 -42.44
N LYS A 278 -0.73 11.03 -43.43
CA LYS A 278 0.35 11.09 -44.45
C LYS A 278 1.77 11.28 -43.85
N GLY A 279 2.05 10.69 -42.70
CA GLY A 279 3.38 10.73 -42.07
C GLY A 279 3.63 11.89 -41.10
N GLY A 280 2.60 12.70 -40.82
CA GLY A 280 2.66 13.75 -39.80
C GLY A 280 2.92 15.15 -40.37
N SER A 281 2.10 16.14 -40.00
CA SER A 281 2.35 17.56 -40.35
C SER A 281 1.93 18.50 -39.23
N GLY A 282 2.74 19.53 -39.01
CA GLY A 282 2.59 20.46 -37.90
C GLY A 282 2.83 19.83 -36.53
N TYR A 283 2.90 20.65 -35.49
CA TYR A 283 3.07 20.22 -34.11
C TYR A 283 2.27 21.07 -33.14
N VAL A 284 2.08 20.51 -31.95
CA VAL A 284 1.63 21.21 -30.74
C VAL A 284 2.70 21.06 -29.66
N MET A 285 3.03 22.13 -28.94
CA MET A 285 3.91 22.13 -27.76
C MET A 285 3.16 22.62 -26.53
N TRP A 286 3.49 22.10 -25.35
CA TRP A 286 2.93 22.51 -24.05
C TRP A 286 4.01 23.11 -23.15
N PHE A 287 3.62 24.06 -22.28
CA PHE A 287 4.55 24.84 -21.45
C PHE A 287 4.28 24.84 -19.92
N GLY A 288 3.47 23.92 -19.42
CA GLY A 288 3.08 23.85 -18.01
C GLY A 288 2.54 22.47 -17.64
N ASP A 289 1.63 22.38 -16.67
CA ASP A 289 1.09 21.07 -16.28
C ASP A 289 0.34 20.39 -17.44
N LEU A 290 0.55 19.08 -17.58
CA LEU A 290 -0.16 18.25 -18.55
C LEU A 290 -1.44 17.71 -17.92
N ILE A 291 -2.58 18.27 -18.33
CA ILE A 291 -3.88 17.94 -17.76
C ILE A 291 -4.76 17.17 -18.74
N ASP A 292 -5.65 16.34 -18.19
CA ASP A 292 -6.63 15.50 -18.91
C ASP A 292 -6.07 14.59 -20.02
N ILE A 293 -4.87 14.02 -19.79
CA ILE A 293 -4.33 12.94 -20.64
C ILE A 293 -5.08 11.63 -20.34
N LYS A 294 -5.55 10.95 -21.39
CA LYS A 294 -6.22 9.63 -21.30
C LYS A 294 -5.58 8.63 -22.22
N HIS A 295 -5.41 7.39 -21.78
CA HIS A 295 -4.91 6.31 -22.64
C HIS A 295 -6.07 5.58 -23.32
N TYR A 296 -5.96 5.34 -24.63
CA TYR A 296 -6.94 4.58 -25.40
C TYR A 296 -6.46 3.16 -25.68
N GLN A 297 -7.40 2.20 -25.76
CA GLN A 297 -7.05 0.81 -26.13
C GLN A 297 -6.70 0.69 -27.62
N SER A 298 -7.34 1.50 -28.47
CA SER A 298 -7.10 1.61 -29.90
C SER A 298 -7.27 3.06 -30.36
N GLY A 299 -6.50 3.48 -31.37
CA GLY A 299 -6.43 4.89 -31.79
C GLY A 299 -5.60 5.77 -30.84
N GLY A 300 -5.75 7.09 -30.98
CA GLY A 300 -4.99 8.09 -30.20
C GLY A 300 -3.74 8.62 -30.93
N GLN A 301 -2.98 9.47 -30.24
CA GLN A 301 -1.77 10.10 -30.75
C GLN A 301 -0.58 9.87 -29.82
N ASP A 302 0.63 9.96 -30.36
CA ASP A 302 1.86 9.86 -29.59
C ASP A 302 2.18 11.22 -28.96
N LEU A 303 2.37 11.27 -27.65
CA LEU A 303 2.82 12.48 -26.94
C LEU A 303 4.26 12.28 -26.45
N TYR A 304 5.10 13.27 -26.73
CA TYR A 304 6.51 13.29 -26.37
C TYR A 304 6.67 14.18 -25.14
N ILE A 305 7.13 13.62 -24.01
CA ILE A 305 7.24 14.35 -22.74
C ILE A 305 8.70 14.53 -22.37
N ARG A 306 9.05 15.75 -22.00
CA ARG A 306 10.40 16.12 -21.62
C ARG A 306 10.77 15.48 -20.29
N VAL A 307 11.94 14.86 -20.23
CA VAL A 307 12.49 14.22 -19.03
C VAL A 307 13.99 14.45 -18.96
N SER A 308 14.61 14.16 -17.81
CA SER A 308 16.07 14.18 -17.69
C SER A 308 16.71 13.19 -18.69
N ALA A 309 17.93 13.45 -19.15
CA ALA A 309 18.63 12.62 -20.14
C ALA A 309 18.83 11.18 -19.66
N SER A 310 18.98 10.98 -18.34
CA SER A 310 19.04 9.65 -17.74
C SER A 310 17.78 8.80 -17.97
N GLN A 311 16.68 9.45 -18.35
CA GLN A 311 15.37 8.86 -18.63
C GLN A 311 14.98 8.96 -20.12
N ALA A 312 15.85 9.51 -20.97
CA ALA A 312 15.55 9.74 -22.37
C ALA A 312 15.97 8.56 -23.27
N GLY A 313 15.23 8.31 -24.36
CA GLY A 313 15.57 7.27 -25.34
C GLY A 313 15.23 5.84 -24.90
N THR A 314 14.66 5.70 -23.71
CA THR A 314 14.00 4.48 -23.24
C THR A 314 12.68 4.32 -23.98
N ASP A 315 12.58 3.33 -24.88
CA ASP A 315 11.33 2.92 -25.59
C ASP A 315 10.28 2.28 -24.63
N TYR A 316 10.53 2.41 -23.34
CA TYR A 316 9.69 1.91 -22.29
C TYR A 316 8.40 2.71 -22.32
N GLU A 317 7.27 2.01 -22.36
CA GLU A 317 5.95 2.58 -22.09
C GLU A 317 6.02 3.45 -20.83
N ALA A 318 6.27 4.74 -21.00
CA ALA A 318 6.48 5.67 -19.92
C ALA A 318 5.10 6.07 -19.41
N ARG A 319 4.52 5.24 -18.55
CA ARG A 319 3.16 5.44 -18.06
C ARG A 319 3.18 6.60 -17.05
N ILE A 320 2.69 7.75 -17.49
CA ILE A 320 2.40 8.92 -16.64
C ILE A 320 1.33 8.51 -15.62
N CYS A 321 1.23 9.24 -14.52
CA CYS A 321 0.01 9.25 -13.72
C CYS A 321 -1.15 9.84 -14.55
N SER A 322 -1.69 9.04 -15.46
CA SER A 322 -2.81 9.41 -16.31
C SER A 322 -4.11 9.24 -15.54
N TYR A 323 -4.47 10.18 -14.66
CA TYR A 323 -5.82 10.21 -14.08
C TYR A 323 -6.38 11.62 -14.02
N PHE A 324 -7.49 11.78 -14.77
CA PHE A 324 -8.60 12.73 -14.66
C PHE A 324 -8.39 13.89 -13.67
N ILE A 325 -8.09 15.07 -14.21
CA ILE A 325 -8.68 16.28 -13.67
C ILE A 325 -10.04 16.37 -14.39
N LEU A 326 -11.13 16.15 -13.64
CA LEU A 326 -12.48 16.39 -14.13
C LEU A 326 -12.67 17.86 -14.50
#